data_AF-A0A947S035-F1
#
_entry.id   AF-A0A947S035-F1
#
_cell.length_a   1.000
_cell.length_b   1.000
_cell.length_c   1.000
_cell.angle_alpha   90.00
_cell.angle_beta   90.00
_cell.angle_gamma   90.00
#
_symmetry.space_group_name_H-M   'P 1'
#
loop_
_entity.id
_entity.type
_entity.pdbx_description
1 polymer ?
#
loop_
_entity_poly.entity_id
_entity_poly.type
_entity_poly.pdbx_seq_one_letter_code
_entity_poly.pdbx_strand_id
1 'polypeptide(L)'
;MKVFIAGSMYFAKEMLKAQKVLEGSKYEAIIPSDTHECLKSPELNMDEKHCFETDIMRDSMNKLEMSDALIVLNYPKDNVEGYIGGAVLIEIGLAYFLKKKIFLLFPPPSKETVRYSQEVLHVRPIILNGELERIFEYL
;
A
#
# COMPACT_ATOMS: atom_id res chain seq x y z
N MET A 1 -13.42 -5.32 10.38
CA MET A 1 -12.59 -5.83 9.27
C MET A 1 -11.40 -4.90 9.15
N LYS A 2 -10.20 -5.46 9.01
CA LYS A 2 -8.91 -4.77 9.05
C LYS A 2 -8.37 -4.56 7.64
N VAL A 3 -7.99 -3.33 7.32
CA VAL A 3 -7.45 -2.95 6.01
C VAL A 3 -6.04 -2.43 6.21
N PHE A 4 -5.05 -3.13 5.64
CA PHE A 4 -3.68 -2.65 5.59
C PHE A 4 -3.52 -1.66 4.43
N ILE A 5 -3.02 -0.47 4.73
CA ILE A 5 -2.74 0.59 3.77
C ILE A 5 -1.26 0.54 3.40
N ALA A 6 -0.96 0.33 2.12
CA ALA A 6 0.38 0.31 1.58
C ALA A 6 0.60 1.43 0.56
N GLY A 7 1.86 1.75 0.28
CA GLY A 7 2.26 2.79 -0.68
C GLY A 7 3.69 3.28 -0.45
N SER A 8 4.18 4.18 -1.31
CA SER A 8 5.47 4.83 -1.04
C SER A 8 5.38 5.67 0.22
N MET A 9 6.42 5.65 1.07
CA MET A 9 6.52 6.55 2.22
C MET A 9 6.55 8.04 1.84
N TYR A 10 6.84 8.36 0.58
CA TYR A 10 6.60 9.70 0.01
C TYR A 10 5.14 10.16 0.18
N PHE A 11 4.19 9.22 0.26
CA PHE A 11 2.75 9.44 0.46
C PHE A 11 2.30 9.18 1.91
N ALA A 12 3.18 9.27 2.91
CA ALA A 12 2.84 9.05 4.32
C ALA A 12 1.68 9.95 4.79
N LYS A 13 1.61 11.19 4.30
CA LYS A 13 0.50 12.12 4.59
C LYS A 13 -0.83 11.59 4.06
N GLU A 14 -0.83 11.05 2.84
CA GLU A 14 -2.01 10.48 2.18
C GLU A 14 -2.44 9.19 2.86
N MET A 15 -1.50 8.37 3.35
CA MET A 15 -1.81 7.20 4.18
C MET A 15 -2.57 7.57 5.45
N LEU A 16 -2.12 8.60 6.17
CA LEU A 16 -2.82 9.07 7.36
C LEU A 16 -4.20 9.65 7.06
N LYS A 17 -4.38 10.29 5.89
CA LYS A 17 -5.71 10.73 5.44
C LYS A 17 -6.61 9.53 5.13
N ALA A 18 -6.11 8.55 4.39
CA ALA A 18 -6.85 7.33 4.05
C ALA A 18 -7.24 6.55 5.31
N GLN A 19 -6.32 6.45 6.29
CA GLN A 19 -6.59 5.85 7.59
C GLN A 19 -7.79 6.50 8.28
N LYS A 20 -7.81 7.83 8.36
CA LYS A 20 -8.94 8.58 8.94
C LYS A 20 -10.26 8.34 8.20
N VAL A 21 -10.25 8.24 6.88
CA VAL A 21 -11.45 7.97 6.08
C VAL A 21 -12.00 6.57 6.39
N LEU A 22 -11.13 5.56 6.43
CA LEU A 22 -11.51 4.18 6.73
C LEU A 22 -11.99 4.01 8.18
N GLU A 23 -11.30 4.62 9.14
CA GLU A 23 -11.65 4.60 10.57
C GLU A 23 -12.86 5.46 10.91
N GLY A 24 -13.19 6.46 10.09
CA GLY A 24 -14.47 7.18 10.16
C GLY A 24 -15.68 6.32 9.79
N SER A 25 -15.43 5.08 9.32
CA SER A 25 -16.43 4.06 9.05
C SER A 25 -16.29 2.88 10.05
N LYS A 26 -16.80 1.69 9.72
CA LYS A 26 -16.74 0.50 10.59
C LYS A 26 -15.43 -0.31 10.46
N TYR A 27 -14.43 0.20 9.75
CA TYR A 27 -13.22 -0.52 9.38
C TYR A 27 -12.03 -0.07 10.23
N GLU A 28 -11.15 -1.00 10.57
CA GLU A 28 -9.88 -0.70 11.24
C GLU A 28 -8.81 -0.56 10.16
N ALA A 29 -8.06 0.54 10.16
CA ALA A 29 -7.03 0.80 9.15
C ALA A 29 -5.62 0.75 9.76
N ILE A 30 -4.78 -0.11 9.20
CA ILE A 30 -3.43 -0.38 9.67
C ILE A 30 -2.44 0.21 8.68
N ILE A 31 -1.41 0.90 9.17
CA ILE A 31 -0.36 1.55 8.39
C ILE A 31 1.04 1.00 8.77
N PRO A 32 2.06 1.15 7.91
CA PRO A 32 3.46 0.86 8.25
C PRO A 32 3.92 1.61 9.50
N SER A 33 4.74 0.99 10.35
CA SER A 33 5.12 1.57 11.67
C SER A 33 5.89 2.88 11.55
N ASP A 34 6.67 3.02 10.50
CA ASP A 34 7.51 4.18 10.19
C ASP A 34 6.75 5.34 9.52
N THR A 35 5.45 5.20 9.23
CA THR A 35 4.66 6.23 8.53
C THR A 35 4.78 7.61 9.20
N HIS A 36 4.75 7.67 10.53
CA HIS A 36 4.86 8.94 11.27
C HIS A 36 6.27 9.53 11.27
N GLU A 37 7.30 8.68 11.19
CA GLU A 37 8.70 9.11 11.13
C GLU A 37 9.02 9.60 9.71
N CYS A 38 8.63 8.84 8.70
CA CYS A 38 8.74 9.19 7.29
C CYS A 38 7.93 10.44 6.90
N LEU A 39 6.85 10.76 7.64
CA LEU A 39 6.15 12.04 7.46
C LEU A 39 7.05 13.25 7.76
N LYS A 40 7.99 13.11 8.71
CA LYS A 40 8.91 14.17 9.11
C LYS A 40 10.21 14.15 8.30
N SER A 41 10.68 12.94 8.00
CA SER A 41 11.93 12.68 7.28
C SER A 41 11.71 11.56 6.25
N PRO A 42 11.19 11.88 5.05
CA PRO A 42 10.86 10.89 4.03
C PRO A 42 12.04 10.01 3.64
N GLU A 43 13.27 10.51 3.74
CA GLU A 43 14.52 9.80 3.41
C GLU A 43 14.80 8.57 4.29
N LEU A 44 14.20 8.48 5.48
CA LEU A 44 14.41 7.35 6.41
C LEU A 44 14.01 6.01 5.80
N ASN A 45 13.01 6.00 4.91
CA ASN A 45 12.55 4.78 4.26
C ASN A 45 13.57 4.17 3.28
N MET A 46 14.65 4.90 2.98
CA MET A 46 15.77 4.46 2.15
C MET A 46 17.08 4.32 2.94
N ASP A 47 17.09 4.68 4.23
CA ASP A 47 18.26 4.52 5.08
C ASP A 47 18.39 3.05 5.51
N GLU A 48 19.42 2.36 5.00
CA GLU A 48 19.60 0.92 5.22
C GLU A 48 19.72 0.59 6.71
N LYS A 49 20.43 1.42 7.48
CA LYS A 49 20.61 1.20 8.92
C LYS A 49 19.27 1.26 9.64
N HIS A 50 18.49 2.31 9.41
CA HIS A 50 17.14 2.46 9.96
C HIS A 50 16.24 1.29 9.57
N CYS A 51 16.20 0.93 8.28
CA CYS A 51 15.39 -0.18 7.78
C CYS A 51 15.78 -1.54 8.39
N PHE A 52 17.08 -1.78 8.63
CA PHE A 52 17.55 -3.02 9.25
C PHE A 52 17.32 -3.07 10.76
N GLU A 53 17.51 -1.95 11.47
CA GLU A 53 17.29 -1.88 12.92
C GLU A 53 15.79 -1.99 13.26
N THR A 54 14.91 -1.46 12.41
CA THR A 54 13.46 -1.49 12.61
C THR A 54 12.78 -2.75 12.03
N ASP A 55 13.44 -3.49 11.14
CA ASP A 55 12.87 -4.59 10.35
C ASP A 55 11.50 -4.25 9.76
N ILE A 56 11.39 -3.04 9.18
CA ILE A 56 10.11 -2.46 8.75
C ILE A 56 9.36 -3.31 7.73
N MET A 57 10.11 -4.04 6.89
CA MET A 57 9.55 -4.99 5.93
C MET A 57 8.81 -6.13 6.65
N ARG A 58 9.40 -6.73 7.69
CA ARG A 58 8.74 -7.80 8.44
C ARG A 58 7.54 -7.29 9.23
N ASP A 59 7.65 -6.11 9.85
CA ASP A 59 6.52 -5.49 10.54
C ASP A 59 5.32 -5.28 9.60
N SER A 60 5.57 -4.72 8.42
CA SER A 60 4.54 -4.48 7.40
C SER A 60 3.91 -5.79 6.91
N MET A 61 4.70 -6.84 6.71
CA MET A 61 4.18 -8.17 6.37
C MET A 61 3.32 -8.79 7.47
N ASN A 62 3.74 -8.70 8.73
CA ASN A 62 2.96 -9.20 9.87
C ASN A 62 1.61 -8.46 9.98
N LYS A 63 1.61 -7.14 9.81
CA LYS A 63 0.39 -6.32 9.79
C LYS A 63 -0.53 -6.69 8.64
N LEU A 64 0.02 -6.90 7.45
CA LEU A 64 -0.74 -7.36 6.29
C LEU A 64 -1.33 -8.77 6.53
N GLU A 65 -0.57 -9.68 7.15
CA GLU A 65 -1.06 -11.02 7.50
C GLU A 65 -2.26 -10.95 8.45
N MET A 66 -2.20 -10.08 9.46
CA MET A 66 -3.28 -9.83 10.42
C MET A 66 -4.47 -9.05 9.84
N SER A 67 -4.36 -8.55 8.62
CA SER A 67 -5.41 -7.78 7.95
C SER A 67 -6.30 -8.65 7.06
N ASP A 68 -7.50 -8.18 6.76
CA ASP A 68 -8.45 -8.86 5.88
C ASP A 68 -8.29 -8.42 4.41
N ALA A 69 -7.77 -7.21 4.19
CA ALA A 69 -7.56 -6.59 2.89
C ALA A 69 -6.29 -5.73 2.82
N LEU A 70 -5.78 -5.54 1.61
CA LEU A 70 -4.71 -4.62 1.24
C LEU A 70 -5.28 -3.51 0.36
N ILE A 71 -5.05 -2.24 0.69
CA ILE A 71 -5.24 -1.11 -0.22
C ILE A 71 -3.89 -0.47 -0.51
N VAL A 72 -3.53 -0.38 -1.79
CA VAL A 72 -2.32 0.31 -2.24
C VAL A 72 -2.68 1.71 -2.72
N LEU A 73 -2.10 2.72 -2.08
CA LEU A 73 -2.18 4.13 -2.49
C LEU A 73 -1.12 4.43 -3.56
N ASN A 74 -1.33 3.90 -4.77
CA ASN A 74 -0.41 4.01 -5.90
C ASN A 74 -0.58 5.33 -6.66
N TYR A 75 -0.40 6.45 -5.96
CA TYR A 75 -0.35 7.78 -6.58
C TYR A 75 0.81 7.89 -7.59
N PRO A 76 0.71 8.77 -8.60
CA PRO A 76 1.80 9.01 -9.53
C PRO A 76 3.07 9.49 -8.83
N LYS A 77 4.22 8.93 -9.21
CA LYS A 77 5.53 9.31 -8.67
C LYS A 77 6.62 9.13 -9.72
N ASP A 78 7.60 10.04 -9.79
CA ASP A 78 8.76 9.93 -10.69
C ASP A 78 8.37 9.69 -12.18
N ASN A 79 7.29 10.35 -12.64
CA ASN A 79 6.68 10.19 -13.97
C ASN A 79 6.11 8.79 -14.25
N VAL A 80 5.85 8.00 -13.21
CA VAL A 80 5.20 6.69 -13.27
C VAL A 80 3.78 6.83 -12.74
N GLU A 81 2.80 6.80 -13.63
CA GLU A 81 1.38 6.69 -13.27
C GLU A 81 1.12 5.36 -12.56
N GLY A 82 0.31 5.39 -11.50
CA GLY A 82 -0.01 4.18 -10.76
C GLY A 82 1.17 3.57 -10.00
N TYR A 83 2.19 4.36 -9.63
CA TYR A 83 3.49 3.91 -9.09
C TYR A 83 3.37 2.85 -7.98
N ILE A 84 4.13 1.77 -8.11
CA ILE A 84 4.27 0.71 -7.10
C ILE A 84 5.76 0.55 -6.76
N GLY A 85 6.10 0.73 -5.48
CA GLY A 85 7.47 0.53 -5.00
C GLY A 85 7.82 -0.95 -4.81
N GLY A 86 9.12 -1.26 -4.71
CA GLY A 86 9.59 -2.64 -4.52
C GLY A 86 9.01 -3.34 -3.28
N ALA A 87 8.97 -2.66 -2.14
CA ALA A 87 8.34 -3.18 -0.92
C ALA A 87 6.85 -3.50 -1.14
N VAL A 88 6.13 -2.57 -1.76
CA VAL A 88 4.69 -2.70 -2.05
C VAL A 88 4.42 -3.85 -3.04
N LEU A 89 5.29 -4.07 -4.02
CA LEU A 89 5.17 -5.22 -4.94
C LEU A 89 5.26 -6.55 -4.18
N ILE A 90 6.14 -6.65 -3.17
CA ILE A 90 6.26 -7.82 -2.31
C ILE A 90 4.98 -8.00 -1.46
N GLU A 91 4.46 -6.91 -0.90
CA GLU A 91 3.21 -6.90 -0.13
C GLU A 91 2.00 -7.36 -0.97
N ILE A 92 1.90 -6.92 -2.23
CA ILE A 92 0.88 -7.41 -3.17
C ILE A 92 0.99 -8.93 -3.36
N GLY A 93 2.21 -9.45 -3.55
CA GLY A 93 2.46 -10.89 -3.65
C GLY A 93 2.04 -11.65 -2.39
N LEU A 94 2.37 -11.13 -1.21
CA LEU A 94 1.97 -11.72 0.07
C LEU A 94 0.45 -11.71 0.25
N ALA A 95 -0.21 -10.58 -0.05
CA ALA A 95 -1.66 -10.45 0.02
C ALA A 95 -2.36 -11.48 -0.88
N TYR A 96 -1.82 -11.71 -2.09
CA TYR A 96 -2.35 -12.72 -3.00
C TYR A 96 -2.18 -14.14 -2.46
N PHE A 97 -0.99 -14.48 -1.95
CA PHE A 97 -0.72 -15.79 -1.33
C PHE A 97 -1.66 -16.06 -0.15
N LEU A 98 -1.90 -15.05 0.68
CA LEU A 98 -2.80 -15.11 1.84
C LEU A 98 -4.29 -14.96 1.50
N LYS A 99 -4.64 -14.87 0.21
CA LYS A 99 -6.03 -14.72 -0.29
C LYS A 99 -6.76 -13.50 0.28
N LYS A 100 -6.04 -12.40 0.52
CA LYS A 100 -6.63 -11.13 0.96
C LYS A 100 -7.35 -10.46 -0.21
N LYS A 101 -8.34 -9.60 0.09
CA LYS A 101 -8.87 -8.67 -0.92
C LYS A 101 -7.77 -7.64 -1.25
N ILE A 102 -7.49 -7.42 -2.53
CA ILE A 102 -6.44 -6.49 -2.98
C ILE A 102 -7.10 -5.33 -3.73
N PHE A 103 -6.83 -4.12 -3.28
CA PHE A 103 -7.30 -2.88 -3.87
C PHE A 103 -6.12 -2.05 -4.35
N LEU A 104 -6.26 -1.43 -5.52
CA LEU A 104 -5.39 -0.36 -5.97
C LEU A 104 -6.22 0.93 -6.09
N LEU A 105 -5.68 2.04 -5.58
CA LEU A 105 -6.35 3.33 -5.70
C LEU A 105 -6.48 3.74 -7.17
N PHE A 106 -5.42 3.57 -7.95
CA PHE A 106 -5.35 3.82 -9.39
C PHE A 106 -4.99 2.54 -10.16
N PRO A 107 -5.19 2.47 -11.49
CA PRO A 107 -4.62 1.40 -12.29
C PRO A 107 -3.10 1.24 -12.05
N PRO A 108 -2.53 0.02 -12.13
CA PRO A 108 -1.09 -0.17 -11.99
C PRO A 108 -0.33 0.49 -13.15
N PRO A 109 1.00 0.66 -13.06
CA PRO A 109 1.77 1.26 -14.13
C PRO A 109 1.68 0.44 -15.40
N SER A 110 1.82 1.09 -16.56
CA SER A 110 1.78 0.41 -17.86
C SER A 110 2.92 -0.61 -18.00
N LYS A 111 2.72 -1.64 -18.83
CA LYS A 111 3.76 -2.65 -19.13
C LYS A 111 4.95 -2.05 -19.89
N GLU A 112 4.74 -0.93 -20.56
CA GLU A 112 5.78 -0.14 -21.22
C GLU A 112 6.64 0.62 -20.20
N THR A 113 6.07 0.98 -19.05
CA THR A 113 6.76 1.71 -17.97
C THR A 113 7.50 0.78 -17.00
N VAL A 114 6.88 -0.33 -16.59
CA VAL A 114 7.46 -1.26 -15.62
C VAL A 114 7.28 -2.72 -16.03
N ARG A 115 8.31 -3.54 -15.81
CA ARG A 115 8.30 -4.96 -16.20
C ARG A 115 7.33 -5.82 -15.41
N TYR A 116 7.04 -5.45 -14.16
CA TYR A 116 6.20 -6.23 -13.24
C TYR A 116 4.68 -5.95 -13.39
N SER A 117 4.29 -5.10 -14.35
CA SER A 117 2.90 -4.64 -14.50
C SER A 117 1.91 -5.80 -14.68
N GLN A 118 2.31 -6.83 -15.44
CA GLN A 118 1.46 -8.00 -15.70
C GLN A 118 1.21 -8.82 -14.43
N GLU A 119 2.22 -8.99 -13.58
CA GLU A 119 2.13 -9.71 -12.32
C GLU A 119 1.13 -9.02 -11.38
N VAL A 120 1.13 -7.69 -11.33
CA VAL A 120 0.14 -6.91 -10.57
C VAL A 120 -1.28 -7.09 -11.13
N LEU A 121 -1.45 -7.21 -12.44
CA LEU A 121 -2.76 -7.49 -13.04
C LEU A 121 -3.21 -8.94 -12.81
N HIS A 122 -2.29 -9.90 -12.77
CA HIS A 122 -2.59 -11.32 -12.56
C HIS A 122 -3.19 -11.61 -11.18
N VAL A 123 -2.90 -10.79 -10.17
CA VAL A 123 -3.54 -10.92 -8.84
C VAL A 123 -4.97 -10.35 -8.81
N ARG A 124 -5.47 -9.83 -9.94
CA ARG A 124 -6.83 -9.33 -10.14
C ARG A 124 -7.28 -8.34 -9.06
N PRO A 125 -6.55 -7.23 -8.87
CA PRO A 125 -6.92 -6.23 -7.89
C PRO A 125 -8.22 -5.52 -8.27
N ILE A 126 -8.94 -5.02 -7.28
CA ILE A 126 -10.07 -4.11 -7.47
C ILE A 126 -9.51 -2.69 -7.61
N ILE A 127 -9.81 -2.03 -8.73
CA ILE A 127 -9.30 -0.69 -9.03
C ILE A 127 -10.36 0.35 -8.66
N LEU A 128 -9.99 1.28 -7.77
CA LEU A 128 -10.91 2.28 -7.21
C LEU A 128 -11.03 3.57 -8.03
N ASN A 129 -10.17 3.77 -9.04
CA ASN A 129 -10.15 4.94 -9.92
C ASN A 129 -10.00 6.28 -9.19
N GLY A 130 -9.19 6.31 -8.12
CA GLY A 130 -8.90 7.50 -7.34
C GLY A 130 -9.91 7.83 -6.24
N GLU A 131 -11.01 7.07 -6.14
CA GLU A 131 -12.08 7.29 -5.17
C GLU A 131 -11.97 6.25 -4.05
N LEU A 132 -11.28 6.61 -2.96
CA LEU A 132 -11.01 5.69 -1.84
C LEU A 132 -12.29 5.09 -1.26
N GLU A 133 -13.36 5.88 -1.15
CA GLU A 133 -14.64 5.51 -0.55
C GLU A 133 -15.34 4.37 -1.30
N ARG A 134 -15.04 4.16 -2.59
CA ARG A 134 -15.56 3.02 -3.36
C ARG A 134 -15.15 1.68 -2.77
N ILE A 135 -14.10 1.65 -1.94
CA ILE A 135 -13.70 0.43 -1.22
C ILE A 135 -14.85 -0.15 -0.41
N PHE A 136 -15.74 0.68 0.15
CA PHE A 136 -16.85 0.25 1.01
C PHE A 136 -17.89 -0.62 0.29
N GLU A 137 -17.97 -0.54 -1.04
CA GLU A 137 -18.83 -1.41 -1.86
C GLU A 137 -18.36 -2.87 -1.84
N TYR A 138 -17.09 -3.10 -1.53
CA TYR A 138 -16.42 -4.39 -1.62
C TYR A 138 -16.02 -4.97 -0.27
N LEU A 139 -16.03 -4.18 0.81
CA LEU A 139 -15.59 -4.57 2.15
C LEU A 139 -16.73 -5.16 3.00
#